data_AF-A0A5N4D041-F1
#
_entry.id   AF-A0A5N4D041-F1
#
_cell.length_a   1.000
_cell.length_b   1.000
_cell.length_c   1.000
_cell.angle_alpha   90.00
_cell.angle_beta   90.00
_cell.angle_gamma   90.00
#
_symmetry.space_group_name_H-M   'P 1'
#
loop_
_entity.id
_entity.type
_entity.pdbx_description
1 polymer ?
#
loop_
_entity_poly.entity_id
_entity_poly.type
_entity_poly.pdbx_seq_one_letter_code
_entity_poly.pdbx_strand_id
1 'polypeptide(L)'
;MKLVVVLIYQATSFVSDLLFCVLPPCPIHTKVILKDVDSLLYVDTDVLFLRPVDDIWKLLRQFNSTQLAAMAPEHEIPKIGWYSRFARHPFYGSAGVNSGVMLMNLTRIRSTQFKNSMIPTGLAWEDMLYPLYQKYKNAITWGDQDLLNIIFYFNPECLYVFPCQWNYRPDHCMYGSNCKEAEREGVSVLHGNRGVYHDEKQPTFKALYEAIRDFPFEDNLFQSMYYPLQLKFLETVHTLCGRIPQVFLKQIEKTMKRAYEKHVIIRVGPNQMH
;
A
#
# COMPACT_ATOMS: atom_id res chain seq x y z
N MET A 1 13.74 11.35 -11.47
CA MET A 1 13.09 10.90 -10.21
C MET A 1 13.88 9.73 -9.67
N LYS A 2 14.44 9.86 -8.46
CA LYS A 2 14.94 8.73 -7.69
C LYS A 2 13.73 8.07 -7.02
N LEU A 3 13.58 6.75 -7.14
CA LEU A 3 12.62 6.00 -6.33
C LEU A 3 13.21 5.91 -4.92
N VAL A 4 12.54 6.50 -3.95
CA VAL A 4 12.84 6.29 -2.53
C VAL A 4 11.69 5.43 -2.01
N VAL A 5 12.02 4.21 -1.59
CA VAL A 5 11.10 3.34 -0.84
C VAL A 5 11.52 3.46 0.61
N VAL A 6 10.62 3.95 1.46
CA VAL A 6 10.85 3.91 2.91
C VAL A 6 10.05 2.73 3.46
N LEU A 7 10.79 1.76 4.01
CA LEU A 7 10.24 0.61 4.72
C LEU A 7 10.18 0.96 6.20
N ILE A 8 9.00 0.82 6.81
CA ILE A 8 8.81 1.11 8.23
C ILE A 8 8.37 -0.12 8.98
N TYR A 9 9.19 -0.50 9.95
CA TYR A 9 8.92 -1.59 10.86
C TYR A 9 7.73 -1.23 11.75
N GLN A 10 6.63 -1.97 11.64
CA GLN A 10 5.53 -1.91 12.60
C GLN A 10 6.03 -2.45 13.95
N ALA A 11 6.61 -1.58 14.78
CA ALA A 11 6.68 -1.85 16.20
C ALA A 11 5.27 -1.65 16.76
N THR A 12 4.68 -2.75 17.23
CA THR A 12 3.46 -2.76 18.02
C THR A 12 3.56 -1.69 19.10
N SER A 13 2.62 -0.73 19.09
CA SER A 13 2.51 0.46 19.94
C SER A 13 3.14 1.75 19.39
N PHE A 14 2.25 2.72 19.18
CA PHE A 14 2.51 4.14 18.91
C PHE A 14 3.16 4.48 17.56
N VAL A 15 2.28 4.74 16.57
CA VAL A 15 2.40 5.94 15.70
C VAL A 15 3.77 6.03 15.00
N SER A 16 4.18 4.95 14.32
CA SER A 16 5.58 4.72 13.95
C SER A 16 6.00 5.36 12.62
N ASP A 17 6.93 6.31 12.74
CA ASP A 17 8.17 6.44 11.97
C ASP A 17 8.22 7.08 10.57
N LEU A 18 7.11 7.32 9.85
CA LEU A 18 7.14 8.24 8.68
C LEU A 18 6.46 9.57 8.97
N LEU A 19 5.34 9.53 9.71
CA LEU A 19 4.67 10.74 10.16
C LEU A 19 5.35 11.34 11.42
N PHE A 20 6.19 10.57 12.13
CA PHE A 20 6.59 10.86 13.52
C PHE A 20 8.08 10.73 13.86
N CYS A 21 9.01 11.03 12.94
CA CYS A 21 10.32 11.57 13.37
C CYS A 21 10.18 13.00 13.97
N VAL A 22 9.24 13.19 14.92
CA VAL A 22 8.92 14.47 15.58
C VAL A 22 8.79 14.30 17.12
N LEU A 23 9.00 13.11 17.70
CA LEU A 23 9.05 12.96 19.16
C LEU A 23 10.41 12.40 19.65
N PRO A 24 10.96 12.93 20.78
CA PRO A 24 12.29 12.61 21.29
C PRO A 24 12.44 11.13 21.70
N PRO A 25 13.64 10.52 21.58
CA PRO A 25 14.97 11.16 21.55
C PRO A 25 15.53 11.34 20.13
N CYS A 26 14.74 11.80 19.18
CA CYS A 26 15.25 12.37 17.94
C CYS A 26 15.69 13.85 18.18
N PRO A 27 16.93 14.25 17.86
CA PRO A 27 17.39 15.63 18.02
C PRO A 27 16.51 16.60 17.23
N ILE A 28 16.22 17.74 17.85
CA ILE A 28 15.22 18.78 17.52
C ILE A 28 15.37 19.46 16.13
N HIS A 29 16.22 18.96 15.23
CA HIS A 29 16.57 19.60 13.95
C HIS A 29 15.91 19.05 12.68
N THR A 30 15.10 17.99 12.75
CA THR A 30 14.45 17.40 11.55
C THR A 30 12.93 17.42 11.64
N LYS A 31 12.36 18.62 11.80
CA LYS A 31 10.90 18.85 11.67
C LYS A 31 10.36 18.74 10.24
N VAL A 32 11.24 18.52 9.26
CA VAL A 32 10.88 18.64 7.84
C VAL A 32 10.97 17.29 7.17
N ILE A 33 9.86 16.89 6.55
CA ILE A 33 9.77 15.82 5.56
C ILE A 33 10.98 15.92 4.62
N LEU A 34 11.83 14.88 4.59
CA LEU A 34 12.96 14.66 3.67
C LEU A 34 13.17 15.83 2.68
N LYS A 35 13.91 16.86 3.12
CA LYS A 35 13.95 18.20 2.49
C LYS A 35 14.29 18.14 1.00
N ASP A 36 15.19 17.24 0.64
CA ASP A 36 15.73 17.11 -0.72
C ASP A 36 15.08 15.99 -1.54
N VAL A 37 13.95 15.46 -1.07
CA VAL A 37 13.17 14.43 -1.76
C VAL A 37 11.85 15.04 -2.25
N ASP A 38 11.57 14.88 -3.54
CA ASP A 38 10.36 15.40 -4.18
C ASP A 38 9.15 14.49 -4.02
N SER A 39 9.38 13.17 -4.03
CA SER A 39 8.31 12.17 -3.99
C SER A 39 8.79 10.89 -3.33
N LEU A 40 7.86 10.15 -2.74
CA LEU A 40 8.12 8.97 -1.94
C LEU A 40 7.06 7.90 -2.18
N LEU A 41 7.48 6.64 -2.12
CA LEU A 41 6.60 5.49 -1.95
C LEU A 41 6.79 4.97 -0.52
N TYR A 42 5.77 5.16 0.30
CA TYR A 42 5.67 4.56 1.63
C TYR A 42 4.99 3.20 1.51
N VAL A 43 5.54 2.19 2.18
CA VAL A 43 4.90 0.89 2.35
C VAL A 43 5.15 0.33 3.75
N ASP A 44 4.15 -0.36 4.30
CA ASP A 44 4.29 -1.14 5.52
C ASP A 44 5.27 -2.31 5.30
N THR A 45 5.92 -2.79 6.38
CA THR A 45 6.91 -3.87 6.28
C THR A 45 6.36 -5.23 5.86
N ASP A 46 5.06 -5.44 5.97
CA ASP A 46 4.36 -6.66 5.58
C ASP A 46 3.75 -6.55 4.16
N VAL A 47 4.32 -5.67 3.33
CA VAL A 47 3.95 -5.52 1.92
C VAL A 47 4.85 -6.34 0.99
N LEU A 48 4.24 -7.12 0.10
CA LEU A 48 4.90 -7.87 -0.98
C LEU A 48 4.47 -7.32 -2.34
N PHE A 49 5.43 -7.03 -3.20
CA PHE A 49 5.18 -6.62 -4.58
C PHE A 49 5.13 -7.85 -5.50
N LEU A 50 3.98 -8.09 -6.13
CA LEU A 50 3.79 -9.21 -7.08
C LEU A 50 4.04 -8.80 -8.55
N ARG A 51 4.41 -7.53 -8.76
CA ARG A 51 4.84 -6.96 -10.04
C ARG A 51 5.85 -5.82 -9.80
N PRO A 52 6.57 -5.34 -10.82
CA PRO A 52 7.61 -4.33 -10.64
C PRO A 52 7.14 -3.05 -9.92
N VAL A 53 7.94 -2.55 -8.97
CA VAL A 53 7.66 -1.34 -8.18
C VAL A 53 7.53 -0.09 -9.06
N ASP A 54 8.22 -0.06 -10.20
CA ASP A 54 8.10 1.03 -11.18
C ASP A 54 6.65 1.22 -11.66
N ASP A 55 5.83 0.16 -11.67
CA ASP A 55 4.46 0.27 -12.14
C ASP A 55 3.57 1.06 -11.17
N ILE A 56 3.77 0.96 -9.83
CA ILE A 56 3.03 1.80 -8.87
C ILE A 56 3.57 3.23 -8.91
N TRP A 57 4.90 3.36 -9.03
CA TRP A 57 5.56 4.67 -9.09
C TRP A 57 5.06 5.54 -10.24
N LYS A 58 4.71 4.94 -11.38
CA LYS A 58 4.11 5.65 -12.53
C LYS A 58 2.79 6.35 -12.19
N LEU A 59 2.06 5.94 -11.15
CA LEU A 59 0.81 6.58 -10.74
C LEU A 59 1.02 8.02 -10.26
N LEU A 60 2.22 8.39 -9.78
CA LEU A 60 2.55 9.79 -9.45
C LEU A 60 2.34 10.74 -10.64
N ARG A 61 2.55 10.25 -11.87
CA ARG A 61 2.35 11.04 -13.10
C ARG A 61 0.88 11.24 -13.44
N GLN A 62 -0.02 10.50 -12.80
CA GLN A 62 -1.47 10.63 -12.99
C GLN A 62 -2.09 11.66 -12.03
N PHE A 63 -1.31 12.22 -11.10
CA PHE A 63 -1.80 13.23 -10.18
C PHE A 63 -2.19 14.48 -10.97
N ASN A 64 -3.42 14.94 -10.75
CA ASN A 64 -3.85 16.26 -11.24
C ASN A 64 -3.10 17.38 -10.50
N SER A 65 -3.44 18.65 -10.74
CA SER A 65 -2.76 19.79 -10.11
C SER A 65 -2.94 19.88 -8.59
N THR A 66 -3.98 19.29 -8.02
CA THR A 66 -4.29 19.37 -6.57
C THR A 66 -3.80 18.16 -5.78
N GLN A 67 -3.70 17.00 -6.43
CA GLN A 67 -3.35 15.74 -5.78
C GLN A 67 -1.89 15.74 -5.31
N LEU A 68 -1.67 15.34 -4.06
CA LEU A 68 -0.36 15.29 -3.41
C LEU A 68 -0.06 13.95 -2.76
N ALA A 69 -1.05 13.07 -2.64
CA ALA A 69 -0.88 11.72 -2.16
C ALA A 69 -1.77 10.75 -2.94
N ALA A 70 -1.45 9.47 -2.87
CA ALA A 70 -2.33 8.41 -3.34
C ALA A 70 -2.33 7.19 -2.44
N MET A 71 -3.52 6.63 -2.25
CA MET A 71 -3.80 5.51 -1.35
C MET A 71 -4.93 4.65 -1.93
N ALA A 72 -5.07 3.42 -1.44
CA ALA A 72 -6.24 2.58 -1.73
C ALA A 72 -7.37 2.85 -0.73
N PRO A 73 -8.64 2.60 -1.11
CA PRO A 73 -9.73 2.50 -0.15
C PRO A 73 -9.41 1.48 0.95
N GLU A 74 -9.85 1.77 2.16
CA GLU A 74 -9.77 0.81 3.26
C GLU A 74 -10.73 -0.37 2.99
N HIS A 75 -11.93 -0.11 2.46
CA HIS A 75 -12.83 -1.17 1.96
C HIS A 75 -13.50 -0.75 0.65
N GLU A 76 -13.73 -1.74 -0.23
CA GLU A 76 -14.49 -1.56 -1.48
C GLU A 76 -16.00 -1.46 -1.23
N ILE A 77 -16.49 -2.06 -0.14
CA ILE A 77 -17.91 -2.08 0.23
C ILE A 77 -18.08 -1.32 1.56
N PRO A 78 -18.65 -0.10 1.53
CA PRO A 78 -18.83 0.70 2.76
C PRO A 78 -19.62 -0.04 3.84
N LYS A 79 -20.64 -0.85 3.48
CA LYS A 79 -21.50 -1.51 4.49
C LYS A 79 -20.77 -2.50 5.40
N ILE A 80 -19.62 -3.02 4.98
CA ILE A 80 -18.81 -3.96 5.78
C ILE A 80 -17.55 -3.31 6.35
N GLY A 81 -17.21 -2.11 5.89
CA GLY A 81 -15.99 -1.41 6.28
C GLY A 81 -15.99 -0.89 7.70
N TRP A 82 -14.79 -0.76 8.28
CA TRP A 82 -14.62 -0.29 9.65
C TRP A 82 -15.02 1.18 9.82
N TYR A 83 -14.55 2.06 8.91
CA TYR A 83 -14.78 3.50 9.02
C TYR A 83 -16.26 3.88 9.02
N SER A 84 -17.01 3.39 8.04
CA SER A 84 -18.45 3.61 7.88
C SER A 84 -19.30 3.09 9.04
N ARG A 85 -18.84 2.05 9.76
CA ARG A 85 -19.60 1.40 10.83
C ARG A 85 -19.23 1.88 12.23
N PHE A 86 -17.96 2.21 12.45
CA PHE A 86 -17.40 2.33 13.78
C PHE A 86 -16.64 3.64 14.01
N ALA A 87 -16.16 4.32 12.96
CA ALA A 87 -15.39 5.54 13.16
C ALA A 87 -16.25 6.64 13.79
N ARG A 88 -15.70 7.27 14.82
CA ARG A 88 -16.31 8.42 15.53
C ARG A 88 -15.61 9.73 15.22
N HIS A 89 -14.82 9.74 14.16
CA HIS A 89 -14.09 10.89 13.65
C HIS A 89 -14.30 10.99 12.14
N PRO A 90 -14.04 12.15 11.51
CA PRO A 90 -14.12 12.29 10.07
C PRO A 90 -13.16 11.34 9.35
N PHE A 91 -13.54 10.85 8.18
CA PHE A 91 -12.71 9.95 7.36
C PHE A 91 -12.96 10.16 5.87
N TYR A 92 -11.99 9.82 5.03
CA TYR A 92 -12.08 10.12 3.60
C TYR A 92 -13.16 9.28 2.90
N GLY A 93 -13.97 9.94 2.06
CA GLY A 93 -14.98 9.29 1.23
C GLY A 93 -16.01 8.50 2.04
N SER A 94 -16.47 7.36 1.50
CA SER A 94 -17.50 6.53 2.13
C SER A 94 -16.95 5.37 2.96
N ALA A 95 -15.68 5.02 2.80
CA ALA A 95 -15.09 3.81 3.39
C ALA A 95 -13.72 4.06 4.05
N GLY A 96 -13.19 5.29 4.01
CA GLY A 96 -11.82 5.59 4.40
C GLY A 96 -10.77 5.04 3.44
N VAL A 97 -9.51 5.34 3.72
CA VAL A 97 -8.33 4.87 2.97
C VAL A 97 -7.35 4.14 3.89
N ASN A 98 -6.58 3.21 3.33
CA ASN A 98 -5.58 2.42 4.06
C ASN A 98 -4.18 2.98 3.87
N SER A 99 -3.42 3.13 4.95
CA SER A 99 -2.08 3.75 4.93
C SER A 99 -0.92 2.83 4.55
N GLY A 100 -1.13 1.52 4.45
CA GLY A 100 -0.02 0.58 4.25
C GLY A 100 0.66 0.65 2.88
N VAL A 101 0.07 1.34 1.91
CA VAL A 101 0.74 1.70 0.64
C VAL A 101 0.33 3.12 0.29
N MET A 102 1.30 4.02 0.20
CA MET A 102 1.02 5.43 -0.09
C MET A 102 2.10 6.04 -0.99
N LEU A 103 1.68 6.67 -2.08
CA LEU A 103 2.53 7.57 -2.86
C LEU A 103 2.37 8.98 -2.33
N MET A 104 3.47 9.71 -2.23
CA MET A 104 3.47 11.08 -1.72
C MET A 104 4.29 11.99 -2.63
N ASN A 105 3.76 13.16 -2.96
CA ASN A 105 4.49 14.27 -3.55
C ASN A 105 4.86 15.25 -2.42
N LEU A 106 6.07 15.08 -1.88
CA LEU A 106 6.55 15.82 -0.72
C LEU A 106 6.69 17.32 -1.03
N THR A 107 7.03 17.67 -2.27
CA THR A 107 7.12 19.08 -2.70
C THR A 107 5.75 19.78 -2.62
N ARG A 108 4.68 19.11 -3.04
CA ARG A 108 3.31 19.62 -2.87
C ARG A 108 2.88 19.64 -1.42
N ILE A 109 3.15 18.57 -0.65
CA ILE A 109 2.81 18.50 0.77
C ILE A 109 3.44 19.66 1.56
N ARG A 110 4.73 19.95 1.33
CA ARG A 110 5.45 21.06 1.99
C ARG A 110 4.88 22.45 1.65
N SER A 111 4.31 22.62 0.45
CA SER A 111 3.77 23.91 0.00
C SER A 111 2.26 24.07 0.23
N THR A 112 1.58 23.03 0.70
CA THR A 112 0.12 23.03 0.87
C THR A 112 -0.28 23.52 2.26
N GLN A 113 -1.28 24.40 2.30
CA GLN A 113 -2.01 24.74 3.52
C GLN A 113 -3.27 23.85 3.61
N PHE A 114 -3.27 22.92 4.55
CA PHE A 114 -4.34 21.94 4.70
C PHE A 114 -5.52 22.55 5.45
N LYS A 115 -6.71 22.47 4.85
CA LYS A 115 -7.99 22.77 5.51
C LYS A 115 -8.16 21.82 6.68
N ASN A 116 -8.69 22.33 7.78
CA ASN A 116 -8.91 21.56 8.99
C ASN A 116 -10.05 22.20 9.82
N SER A 117 -10.48 21.51 10.87
CA SER A 117 -11.57 21.95 11.75
C SER A 117 -11.10 22.73 12.98
N MET A 118 -9.85 23.17 13.03
CA MET A 118 -9.25 23.88 14.16
C MET A 118 -8.94 25.33 13.82
N ILE A 119 -8.39 25.59 12.63
CA ILE A 119 -7.94 26.91 12.18
C ILE A 119 -8.50 27.20 10.78
N PRO A 120 -9.31 28.27 10.60
CA PRO A 120 -9.96 28.58 9.32
C PRO A 120 -8.99 28.85 8.16
N THR A 121 -7.79 29.36 8.44
CA THR A 121 -6.77 29.68 7.43
C THR A 121 -6.01 28.46 6.92
N GLY A 122 -6.25 27.28 7.48
CA GLY A 122 -5.46 26.08 7.23
C GLY A 122 -4.16 26.01 8.03
N LEU A 123 -3.48 24.88 7.94
CA LEU A 123 -2.19 24.61 8.58
C LEU A 123 -1.22 23.94 7.61
N ALA A 124 0.06 24.27 7.72
CA ALA A 124 1.12 23.51 7.05
C ALA A 124 1.19 22.08 7.62
N TRP A 125 1.76 21.15 6.86
CA TRP A 125 1.91 19.75 7.28
C TRP A 125 2.59 19.62 8.64
N GLU A 126 3.71 20.33 8.85
CA GLU A 126 4.52 20.26 10.07
C GLU A 126 3.81 20.79 11.32
N ASP A 127 2.87 21.72 11.15
CA ASP A 127 2.11 22.33 12.24
C ASP A 127 0.79 21.62 12.51
N MET A 128 0.29 20.81 11.56
CA MET A 128 -1.05 20.22 11.63
C MET A 128 -1.13 18.96 12.50
N LEU A 129 -0.12 18.09 12.44
CA LEU A 129 -0.21 16.73 13.00
C LEU A 129 -0.45 16.71 14.51
N TYR A 130 0.32 17.50 15.28
CA TYR A 130 0.20 17.49 16.73
C TYR A 130 -1.14 18.05 17.24
N PRO A 131 -1.62 19.23 16.79
CA PRO A 131 -2.95 19.72 17.15
C PRO A 131 -4.06 18.75 16.74
N LEU A 132 -3.95 18.15 15.55
CA LEU A 132 -4.93 17.19 15.05
C LEU A 132 -4.99 15.94 15.95
N TYR A 133 -3.83 15.39 16.30
CA TYR A 133 -3.73 14.28 17.24
C TYR A 133 -4.34 14.66 18.59
N GLN A 134 -4.01 15.82 19.18
CA GLN A 134 -4.57 16.23 20.46
C GLN A 134 -6.09 16.32 20.45
N LYS A 135 -6.68 16.79 19.34
CA LYS A 135 -8.13 16.87 19.16
C LYS A 135 -8.79 15.50 19.07
N TYR A 136 -8.19 14.55 18.36
CA TYR A 136 -8.82 13.26 18.03
C TYR A 136 -8.28 12.05 18.80
N LYS A 137 -7.29 12.21 19.69
CA LYS A 137 -6.63 11.10 20.43
C LYS A 137 -7.57 10.13 21.15
N ASN A 138 -8.75 10.58 21.57
CA ASN A 138 -9.74 9.75 22.25
C ASN A 138 -10.73 9.06 21.30
N ALA A 139 -10.72 9.42 20.02
CA ALA A 139 -11.61 8.90 18.98
C ALA A 139 -10.89 8.03 17.94
N ILE A 140 -9.59 8.26 17.72
CA ILE A 140 -8.77 7.46 16.79
C ILE A 140 -8.49 6.08 17.37
N THR A 141 -8.47 5.08 16.49
CA THR A 141 -8.18 3.67 16.77
C THR A 141 -6.94 3.19 16.01
N TRP A 142 -6.77 3.62 14.76
CA TRP A 142 -5.71 3.18 13.84
C TRP A 142 -4.58 4.20 13.67
N GLY A 143 -4.40 5.10 14.65
CA GLY A 143 -3.23 5.98 14.73
C GLY A 143 -3.05 6.90 13.53
N ASP A 144 -1.96 6.71 12.79
CA ASP A 144 -1.57 7.49 11.62
C ASP A 144 -2.61 7.40 10.49
N GLN A 145 -3.18 6.22 10.25
CA GLN A 145 -4.20 6.01 9.24
C GLN A 145 -5.43 6.89 9.49
N ASP A 146 -5.86 7.01 10.74
CA ASP A 146 -7.01 7.84 11.12
C ASP A 146 -6.70 9.32 10.94
N LEU A 147 -5.49 9.77 11.29
CA LEU A 147 -5.06 11.15 11.06
C LEU A 147 -5.06 11.49 9.58
N LEU A 148 -4.52 10.62 8.71
CA LEU A 148 -4.55 10.79 7.26
C LEU A 148 -5.99 10.85 6.73
N ASN A 149 -6.85 9.97 7.20
CA ASN A 149 -8.27 9.97 6.84
C ASN A 149 -8.97 11.27 7.23
N ILE A 150 -8.68 11.82 8.41
CA ILE A 150 -9.22 13.11 8.86
C ILE A 150 -8.69 14.26 7.98
N ILE A 151 -7.39 14.26 7.65
CA ILE A 151 -6.78 15.28 6.79
C ILE A 151 -7.46 15.28 5.42
N PHE A 152 -7.60 14.11 4.79
CA PHE A 152 -8.19 14.02 3.46
C PHE A 152 -9.72 14.18 3.49
N TYR A 153 -10.40 13.97 4.62
CA TYR A 153 -11.81 14.36 4.75
C TYR A 153 -12.01 15.86 4.51
N PHE A 154 -11.12 16.71 5.04
CA PHE A 154 -11.20 18.16 4.83
C PHE A 154 -10.55 18.62 3.52
N ASN A 155 -9.72 17.78 2.89
CA ASN A 155 -8.98 18.09 1.66
C ASN A 155 -9.15 16.96 0.63
N PRO A 156 -10.38 16.63 0.21
CA PRO A 156 -10.60 15.45 -0.63
C PRO A 156 -9.97 15.57 -2.02
N GLU A 157 -9.76 16.79 -2.51
CA GLU A 157 -9.09 17.12 -3.77
C GLU A 157 -7.59 16.78 -3.79
N CYS A 158 -6.99 16.60 -2.61
CA CYS A 158 -5.56 16.34 -2.44
C CYS A 158 -5.19 14.86 -2.60
N LEU A 159 -6.17 13.97 -2.73
CA LEU A 159 -5.96 12.52 -2.76
C LEU A 159 -6.31 11.93 -4.14
N TYR A 160 -5.39 11.13 -4.68
CA TYR A 160 -5.64 10.24 -5.81
C TYR A 160 -5.92 8.83 -5.27
N VAL A 161 -7.12 8.31 -5.48
CA VAL A 161 -7.47 6.96 -4.99
C VAL A 161 -7.10 5.94 -6.05
N PHE A 162 -6.11 5.09 -5.78
CA PHE A 162 -5.76 4.01 -6.70
C PHE A 162 -6.56 2.73 -6.40
N PRO A 163 -6.72 1.83 -7.39
CA PRO A 163 -7.44 0.57 -7.21
C PRO A 163 -6.93 -0.33 -6.08
N CYS A 164 -7.84 -1.05 -5.41
CA CYS A 164 -7.57 -2.00 -4.32
C CYS A 164 -6.48 -3.05 -4.60
N GLN A 165 -6.24 -3.41 -5.87
CA GLN A 165 -5.19 -4.36 -6.24
C GLN A 165 -3.76 -3.91 -5.86
N TRP A 166 -3.59 -2.60 -5.61
CA TRP A 166 -2.33 -1.97 -5.20
C TRP A 166 -2.14 -1.92 -3.68
N ASN A 167 -3.09 -2.45 -2.92
CA ASN A 167 -2.98 -2.63 -1.48
C ASN A 167 -3.94 -3.75 -1.06
N TYR A 168 -3.71 -4.96 -1.60
CA TYR A 168 -4.64 -6.07 -1.45
C TYR A 168 -4.46 -6.75 -0.09
N ARG A 169 -5.51 -6.72 0.73
CA ARG A 169 -5.55 -7.24 2.10
C ARG A 169 -6.50 -8.44 2.23
N PRO A 170 -6.46 -9.21 3.33
CA PRO A 170 -7.41 -10.28 3.61
C PRO A 170 -8.87 -9.82 3.59
N ASP A 171 -9.14 -8.57 3.98
CA ASP A 171 -10.47 -7.97 3.97
C ASP A 171 -11.13 -8.00 2.56
N HIS A 172 -10.34 -8.14 1.48
CA HIS A 172 -10.84 -8.24 0.11
C HIS A 172 -11.34 -9.62 -0.31
N CYS A 173 -11.08 -10.67 0.48
CA CYS A 173 -11.51 -12.04 0.16
C CYS A 173 -12.06 -12.83 1.35
N MET A 174 -11.86 -12.37 2.60
CA MET A 174 -12.28 -13.11 3.80
C MET A 174 -13.81 -13.24 3.96
N TYR A 175 -14.58 -12.36 3.30
CA TYR A 175 -16.06 -12.39 3.27
C TYR A 175 -16.61 -12.57 1.84
N GLY A 176 -15.76 -13.03 0.92
CA GLY A 176 -16.03 -13.05 -0.51
C GLY A 176 -15.21 -12.00 -1.25
N SER A 177 -14.92 -12.29 -2.52
CA SER A 177 -14.12 -11.42 -3.38
C SER A 177 -14.84 -10.10 -3.61
N ASN A 178 -14.22 -8.99 -3.19
CA ASN A 178 -14.81 -7.65 -3.32
C ASN A 178 -13.90 -6.63 -4.04
N CYS A 179 -12.71 -7.04 -4.48
CA CYS A 179 -11.79 -6.22 -5.26
C CYS A 179 -11.83 -6.60 -6.75
N LYS A 180 -12.72 -5.97 -7.52
CA LYS A 180 -12.92 -6.26 -8.96
C LYS A 180 -11.67 -6.07 -9.80
N GLU A 181 -10.85 -5.09 -9.45
CA GLU A 181 -9.61 -4.79 -10.16
C GLU A 181 -8.58 -5.92 -9.98
N ALA A 182 -8.48 -6.51 -8.78
CA ALA A 182 -7.65 -7.69 -8.57
C ALA A 182 -8.19 -8.92 -9.31
N GLU A 183 -9.50 -9.08 -9.47
CA GLU A 183 -10.06 -10.15 -10.31
C GLU A 183 -9.65 -9.98 -11.79
N ARG A 184 -9.71 -8.75 -12.30
CA ARG A 184 -9.38 -8.42 -13.69
C ARG A 184 -7.87 -8.53 -13.94
N GLU A 185 -7.07 -7.79 -13.20
CA GLU A 185 -5.65 -7.60 -13.46
C GLU A 185 -4.73 -8.50 -12.64
N GLY A 186 -5.20 -9.01 -11.50
CA GLY A 186 -4.40 -9.71 -10.51
C GLY A 186 -3.93 -8.78 -9.39
N VAL A 187 -3.68 -9.36 -8.23
CA VAL A 187 -3.10 -8.66 -7.08
C VAL A 187 -1.72 -8.14 -7.45
N SER A 188 -1.53 -6.82 -7.34
CA SER A 188 -0.27 -6.16 -7.72
C SER A 188 0.63 -5.96 -6.51
N VAL A 189 0.02 -5.65 -5.36
CA VAL A 189 0.70 -5.49 -4.08
C VAL A 189 -0.16 -6.18 -3.03
N LEU A 190 0.45 -7.13 -2.33
CA LEU A 190 -0.17 -7.90 -1.26
C LEU A 190 0.26 -7.30 0.09
N HIS A 191 -0.70 -7.01 0.95
CA HIS A 191 -0.46 -6.42 2.27
C HIS A 191 -0.90 -7.42 3.35
N GLY A 192 0.06 -7.85 4.16
CA GLY A 192 -0.07 -8.87 5.20
C GLY A 192 -0.62 -8.36 6.54
N ASN A 193 -1.49 -7.34 6.51
CA ASN A 193 -1.98 -6.68 7.70
C ASN A 193 -2.57 -7.67 8.72
N ARG A 194 -2.47 -7.32 10.01
CA ARG A 194 -2.89 -8.18 11.14
C ARG A 194 -2.03 -9.45 11.30
N GLY A 195 -0.82 -9.47 10.72
CA GLY A 195 0.14 -10.56 10.90
C GLY A 195 -0.21 -11.84 10.16
N VAL A 196 -0.99 -11.76 9.09
CA VAL A 196 -1.55 -12.93 8.39
C VAL A 196 -0.51 -13.81 7.69
N TYR A 197 0.73 -13.35 7.57
CA TYR A 197 1.85 -14.17 7.11
C TYR A 197 2.38 -15.13 8.19
N HIS A 198 2.01 -14.91 9.46
CA HIS A 198 2.58 -15.60 10.60
C HIS A 198 1.54 -16.35 11.45
N ASP A 199 0.26 -16.31 11.05
CA ASP A 199 -0.82 -17.07 11.67
C ASP A 199 -1.53 -17.99 10.67
N GLU A 200 -2.47 -18.80 11.16
CA GLU A 200 -3.26 -19.74 10.34
C GLU A 200 -4.61 -19.16 9.90
N LYS A 201 -4.88 -17.86 10.12
CA LYS A 201 -6.20 -17.28 9.79
C LYS A 201 -6.38 -17.10 8.29
N GLN A 202 -5.30 -16.87 7.55
CA GLN A 202 -5.31 -16.64 6.10
C GLN A 202 -4.19 -17.44 5.42
N PRO A 203 -4.36 -18.77 5.30
CA PRO A 203 -3.32 -19.66 4.79
C PRO A 203 -2.88 -19.33 3.36
N THR A 204 -3.75 -18.74 2.52
CA THR A 204 -3.39 -18.26 1.18
C THR A 204 -2.33 -17.15 1.21
N PHE A 205 -2.45 -16.21 2.15
CA PHE A 205 -1.46 -15.12 2.31
C PHE A 205 -0.13 -15.67 2.82
N LYS A 206 -0.19 -16.54 3.84
CA LYS A 206 0.99 -17.23 4.38
C LYS A 206 1.70 -18.07 3.32
N ALA A 207 0.97 -18.87 2.54
CA ALA A 207 1.55 -19.71 1.48
C ALA A 207 2.33 -18.88 0.45
N LEU A 208 1.79 -17.72 0.05
CA LEU A 208 2.45 -16.81 -0.87
C LEU A 208 3.68 -16.12 -0.26
N TYR A 209 3.58 -15.66 0.98
CA TYR A 209 4.71 -15.11 1.73
C TYR A 209 5.86 -16.12 1.86
N GLU A 210 5.56 -17.35 2.27
CA GLU A 210 6.56 -18.42 2.39
C GLU A 210 7.19 -18.75 1.03
N ALA A 211 6.40 -18.84 -0.04
CA ALA A 211 6.93 -19.09 -1.37
C ALA A 211 7.92 -18.01 -1.83
N ILE A 212 7.64 -16.73 -1.53
CA ILE A 212 8.55 -15.62 -1.85
C ILE A 212 9.77 -15.61 -0.94
N ARG A 213 9.60 -15.85 0.37
CA ARG A 213 10.68 -15.90 1.36
C ARG A 213 11.68 -17.03 1.05
N ASP A 214 11.15 -18.19 0.67
CA ASP A 214 11.94 -19.41 0.47
C ASP A 214 12.49 -19.52 -0.97
N PHE A 215 12.10 -18.61 -1.87
CA PHE A 215 12.57 -18.59 -3.25
C PHE A 215 14.04 -18.13 -3.34
N PRO A 216 14.96 -18.97 -3.85
CA PRO A 216 16.33 -18.55 -4.09
C PRO A 216 16.37 -17.63 -5.31
N PHE A 217 16.92 -16.42 -5.16
CA PHE A 217 16.79 -15.32 -6.13
C PHE A 217 17.31 -15.63 -7.55
N GLU A 218 18.24 -16.59 -7.68
CA GLU A 218 18.83 -17.00 -8.97
C GLU A 218 18.20 -18.26 -9.56
N ASP A 219 17.24 -18.86 -8.88
CA ASP A 219 16.64 -20.12 -9.30
C ASP A 219 15.52 -19.90 -10.34
N ASN A 220 15.04 -21.00 -10.93
CA ASN A 220 13.97 -20.97 -11.91
C ASN A 220 12.64 -20.58 -11.24
N LEU A 221 12.16 -19.37 -11.53
CA LEU A 221 10.91 -18.83 -10.98
C LEU A 221 9.69 -19.74 -11.20
N PHE A 222 9.64 -20.49 -12.31
CA PHE A 222 8.54 -21.43 -12.56
C PHE A 222 8.62 -22.66 -11.66
N GLN A 223 9.77 -23.34 -11.66
CA GLN A 223 9.95 -24.61 -10.94
C GLN A 223 10.05 -24.43 -9.43
N SER A 224 10.72 -23.37 -8.98
CA SER A 224 11.10 -23.20 -7.57
C SER A 224 10.17 -22.30 -6.77
N MET A 225 9.27 -21.55 -7.43
CA MET A 225 8.27 -20.72 -6.76
C MET A 225 6.85 -20.94 -7.29
N TYR A 226 6.62 -20.72 -8.59
CA TYR A 226 5.27 -20.68 -9.14
C TYR A 226 4.55 -22.04 -9.04
N TYR A 227 5.17 -23.13 -9.48
CA TYR A 227 4.56 -24.46 -9.43
C TYR A 227 4.33 -24.95 -7.98
N PRO A 228 5.31 -24.86 -7.05
CA PRO A 228 5.07 -25.17 -5.63
C PRO A 228 3.97 -24.31 -5.00
N LEU A 229 3.89 -23.02 -5.35
CA LEU A 229 2.84 -22.13 -4.86
C LEU A 229 1.45 -22.57 -5.34
N GLN A 230 1.31 -22.99 -6.60
CA GLN A 230 0.05 -23.54 -7.11
C GLN A 230 -0.40 -24.75 -6.31
N LEU A 231 0.52 -25.68 -5.98
CA LEU A 231 0.22 -26.84 -5.15
C LEU A 231 -0.20 -26.44 -3.74
N LYS A 232 0.55 -25.52 -3.09
CA LYS A 232 0.18 -24.99 -1.77
C LYS A 232 -1.22 -24.36 -1.78
N PHE A 233 -1.61 -23.65 -2.84
CA PHE A 233 -2.94 -23.05 -2.92
C PHE A 233 -4.08 -24.08 -2.93
N LEU A 234 -3.87 -25.28 -3.44
CA LEU A 234 -4.85 -26.37 -3.37
C LEU A 234 -5.18 -26.77 -1.93
N GLU A 235 -4.24 -26.58 -1.00
CA GLU A 235 -4.44 -26.87 0.43
C GLU A 235 -5.26 -25.77 1.13
N THR A 236 -5.36 -24.58 0.52
CA THR A 236 -6.01 -23.40 1.12
C THR A 236 -7.49 -23.22 0.76
N VAL A 237 -8.03 -24.08 -0.12
CA VAL A 237 -9.39 -23.98 -0.71
C VAL A 237 -10.55 -24.04 0.30
N HIS A 238 -10.27 -24.48 1.52
CA HIS A 238 -11.21 -24.46 2.63
C HIS A 238 -11.57 -23.02 3.06
N THR A 239 -10.74 -22.03 2.73
CA THR A 239 -11.00 -20.58 2.96
C THR A 239 -11.56 -19.90 1.71
N LEU A 240 -12.26 -18.77 1.87
CA LEU A 240 -12.77 -18.00 0.74
C LEU A 240 -11.65 -17.40 -0.13
N CYS A 241 -10.56 -16.94 0.49
CA CYS A 241 -9.37 -16.48 -0.23
C CYS A 241 -8.72 -17.61 -1.04
N GLY A 242 -8.64 -18.82 -0.49
CA GLY A 242 -8.06 -19.98 -1.19
C GLY A 242 -8.92 -20.52 -2.33
N ARG A 243 -10.18 -20.10 -2.46
CA ARG A 243 -11.05 -20.42 -3.61
C ARG A 243 -10.83 -19.51 -4.81
N ILE A 244 -10.02 -18.46 -4.67
CA ILE A 244 -9.70 -17.53 -5.75
C ILE A 244 -8.18 -17.43 -6.03
N PRO A 245 -7.43 -18.56 -6.11
CA PRO A 245 -5.97 -18.53 -6.24
C PRO A 245 -5.50 -17.78 -7.50
N GLN A 246 -6.32 -17.73 -8.55
CA GLN A 246 -6.04 -17.03 -9.80
C GLN A 246 -5.74 -15.53 -9.61
N VAL A 247 -6.32 -14.86 -8.61
CA VAL A 247 -6.08 -13.43 -8.42
C VAL A 247 -4.65 -13.17 -7.93
N PHE A 248 -4.09 -14.10 -7.15
CA PHE A 248 -2.73 -14.02 -6.61
C PHE A 248 -1.68 -14.42 -7.65
N LEU A 249 -1.99 -15.39 -8.52
CA LEU A 249 -1.05 -15.90 -9.53
C LEU A 249 -0.91 -15.01 -10.76
N LYS A 250 -1.97 -14.29 -11.15
CA LYS A 250 -2.04 -13.57 -12.44
C LYS A 250 -0.91 -12.55 -12.66
N GLN A 251 -0.48 -11.80 -11.63
CA GLN A 251 0.64 -10.86 -11.78
C GLN A 251 2.01 -11.55 -11.80
N ILE A 252 2.15 -12.67 -11.07
CA ILE A 252 3.36 -13.50 -11.11
C ILE A 252 3.52 -14.08 -12.53
N GLU A 253 2.47 -14.64 -13.12
CA GLU A 253 2.46 -15.13 -14.51
C GLU A 253 2.84 -14.05 -15.52
N LYS A 254 2.22 -12.87 -15.41
CA LYS A 254 2.53 -11.71 -16.27
C LYS A 254 4.00 -11.31 -16.14
N THR A 255 4.55 -11.31 -14.92
CA THR A 255 5.95 -10.96 -14.65
C THR A 255 6.91 -12.02 -15.22
N MET A 256 6.61 -13.30 -15.03
CA MET A 256 7.36 -14.42 -15.61
C MET A 256 7.41 -14.33 -17.13
N LYS A 257 6.26 -14.08 -17.77
CA LYS A 257 6.17 -13.92 -19.22
C LYS A 257 7.02 -12.76 -19.72
N ARG A 258 6.92 -11.59 -19.09
CA ARG A 258 7.75 -10.40 -19.43
C ARG A 258 9.25 -10.67 -19.25
N ALA A 259 9.63 -11.34 -18.17
CA ALA A 259 11.03 -11.69 -17.91
C ALA A 259 11.56 -12.64 -18.98
N TYR A 260 10.79 -13.66 -19.36
CA TYR A 260 11.14 -14.59 -20.43
C TYR A 260 11.29 -13.88 -21.78
N GLU A 261 10.30 -13.07 -22.17
CA GLU A 261 10.32 -12.30 -23.43
C GLU A 261 11.55 -11.39 -23.50
N LYS A 262 11.89 -10.68 -22.42
CA LYS A 262 13.10 -9.84 -22.36
C LYS A 262 14.38 -10.66 -22.55
N HIS A 263 14.48 -11.83 -21.92
CA HIS A 263 15.65 -12.71 -22.09
C HIS A 263 15.78 -13.28 -23.50
N VAL A 264 14.65 -13.65 -24.13
CA VAL A 264 14.64 -14.14 -25.52
C VAL A 264 15.03 -13.00 -26.48
N ILE A 265 14.45 -11.81 -26.34
CA ILE A 265 14.75 -10.65 -27.20
C ILE A 265 16.24 -10.24 -27.08
N ILE A 266 16.83 -10.30 -25.88
CA ILE A 266 18.26 -10.02 -25.68
C ILE A 266 19.14 -11.08 -26.34
N ARG A 267 18.75 -12.37 -26.28
CA ARG A 267 19.53 -13.47 -26.87
C ARG A 267 19.38 -13.57 -28.40
N VAL A 268 18.29 -13.07 -28.97
CA VAL A 268 18.02 -13.03 -30.42
C VAL A 268 18.28 -11.61 -30.94
N GLY A 269 19.38 -10.97 -30.54
CA GLY A 269 19.75 -9.62 -31.00
C GLY A 269 19.61 -9.48 -32.53
N PRO A 270 19.37 -8.25 -33.06
CA PRO A 270 19.09 -8.05 -34.46
C PRO A 270 20.19 -8.71 -35.28
N ASN A 271 19.83 -9.64 -36.15
CA ASN A 271 20.75 -10.18 -37.14
C ASN A 271 21.44 -8.97 -37.79
N GLN A 272 22.71 -8.74 -37.45
CA GLN A 272 23.59 -7.94 -38.28
C GLN A 272 23.74 -8.73 -39.58
N MET A 273 22.81 -8.49 -40.50
CA MET A 273 23.05 -8.73 -41.91
C MET A 273 24.09 -7.68 -42.33
N HIS A 274 25.36 -8.08 -42.23
CA HIS A 274 26.44 -7.49 -43.00
C HIS A 274 26.68 -8.38 -44.23
#